data_AF-A0AAP7FHM9-F1
#
_entry.id   AF-A0AAP7FHM9-F1
#
_cell.length_a   1.000
_cell.length_b   1.000
_cell.length_c   1.000
_cell.angle_alpha   90.00
_cell.angle_beta   90.00
_cell.angle_gamma   90.00
#
_symmetry.space_group_name_H-M   'P 1'
#
loop_
_entity.id
_entity.type
_entity.pdbx_description
1 polymer ?
#
loop_
_entity_poly.entity_id
_entity_poly.type
_entity_poly.pdbx_seq_one_letter_code
_entity_poly.pdbx_strand_id
1 'polypeptide(L)'
;MDREKPDYQEVFPQVLQSASWEKRATTMFAGAQDQLPVFGQYVRTGPGPVPLVNQIGYVVQIRRRQGIFGSDIYLLRHCNGELVQHSNNMYLPLTPEEIEAVLPCFGSVKPSAEGENPVYGIGDPTTRTAGFLIEPPEGFELRGGEGARMRMTTIGADGGKTVTDTVFL
;
A
#
# COMPACT_ATOMS: atom_id res chain seq x y z
N MET A 1 28.34 -9.13 13.67
CA MET A 1 28.18 -7.76 14.20
C MET A 1 27.10 -7.12 13.36
N ASP A 2 25.85 -7.21 13.80
CA ASP A 2 24.74 -6.55 13.12
C ASP A 2 24.96 -5.04 13.30
N ARG A 3 25.23 -4.34 12.19
CA ARG A 3 25.08 -2.89 12.20
C ARG A 3 23.61 -2.62 12.51
N GLU A 4 23.37 -1.90 13.60
CA GLU A 4 22.05 -1.41 13.96
C GLU A 4 21.45 -0.72 12.73
N LYS A 5 20.25 -1.17 12.32
CA LYS A 5 19.59 -0.61 11.13
C LYS A 5 19.36 0.89 11.40
N PRO A 6 19.67 1.78 10.45
CA PRO A 6 19.35 3.20 10.62
C PRO A 6 17.84 3.34 10.85
N ASP A 7 17.49 4.26 11.74
CA ASP A 7 16.10 4.49 12.12
C ASP A 7 15.34 5.10 10.94
N TYR A 8 14.24 4.47 10.53
CA TYR A 8 13.37 4.96 9.48
C TYR A 8 12.80 6.35 9.83
N GLN A 9 12.72 6.70 11.13
CA GLN A 9 12.28 8.01 11.60
C GLN A 9 13.21 9.13 11.14
N GLU A 10 14.48 8.86 10.90
CA GLU A 10 15.43 9.86 10.40
C GLU A 10 15.48 9.91 8.87
N VAL A 11 15.37 8.75 8.22
CA VAL A 11 15.56 8.61 6.77
C VAL A 11 14.30 8.96 5.97
N PHE A 12 13.14 8.42 6.37
CA PHE A 12 11.91 8.54 5.58
C PHE A 12 11.46 9.99 5.40
N PRO A 13 11.52 10.88 6.41
CA PRO A 13 11.14 12.29 6.22
C PRO A 13 11.94 12.99 5.12
N GLN A 14 13.24 12.69 4.98
CA GLN A 14 14.11 13.29 3.97
C GLN A 14 13.70 12.84 2.56
N VAL A 15 13.39 11.55 2.40
CA VAL A 15 12.90 10.97 1.14
C VAL A 15 11.51 11.51 0.77
N LEU A 16 10.64 11.70 1.76
CA LEU A 16 9.30 12.23 1.55
C LEU A 16 9.31 13.72 1.14
N GLN A 17 10.25 14.50 1.66
CA GLN A 17 10.43 15.92 1.35
C GLN A 17 11.18 16.20 0.04
N SER A 18 11.80 15.19 -0.58
CA SER A 18 12.63 15.41 -1.77
C SER A 18 11.81 15.95 -2.96
N ALA A 19 12.28 17.06 -3.54
CA ALA A 19 11.55 17.91 -4.48
C ALA A 19 11.47 17.37 -5.93
N SER A 20 11.16 16.08 -6.11
CA SER A 20 11.10 15.45 -7.45
C SER A 20 9.67 15.17 -7.94
N TRP A 21 8.68 15.93 -7.47
CA TRP A 21 7.27 15.76 -7.83
C TRP A 21 7.02 15.75 -9.34
N GLU A 22 7.60 16.70 -10.08
CA GLU A 22 7.42 16.82 -11.53
C GLU A 22 7.96 15.60 -12.29
N LYS A 23 9.07 15.02 -11.82
CA LYS A 23 9.65 13.79 -12.40
C LYS A 23 8.84 12.55 -12.04
N ARG A 24 8.12 12.56 -10.91
CA ARG A 24 7.35 11.41 -10.40
C ARG A 24 5.89 11.39 -10.86
N ALA A 25 5.31 12.54 -11.17
CA ALA A 25 3.91 12.63 -11.60
C ALA A 25 3.65 11.77 -12.86
N THR A 26 4.66 11.57 -13.70
CA THR A 26 4.56 10.74 -14.93
C THR A 26 4.71 9.24 -14.69
N THR A 27 5.21 8.82 -13.52
CA THR A 27 5.40 7.40 -13.15
C THR A 27 4.49 6.97 -12.00
N MET A 28 3.67 7.90 -11.52
CA MET A 28 2.64 7.68 -10.53
C MET A 28 1.63 6.64 -11.00
N PHE A 29 1.23 5.76 -10.08
CA PHE A 29 0.11 4.87 -10.32
C PHE A 29 -0.91 4.96 -9.19
N ALA A 30 -2.18 4.78 -9.54
CA ALA A 30 -3.31 4.88 -8.62
C ALA A 30 -4.36 3.81 -8.91
N GLY A 31 -5.27 3.63 -7.96
CA GLY A 31 -6.14 2.46 -7.81
C GLY A 31 -6.96 1.97 -9.01
N ALA A 32 -7.05 2.62 -10.16
CA ALA A 32 -7.80 2.09 -11.32
C ALA A 32 -7.05 2.24 -12.65
N GLN A 33 -5.72 2.36 -12.62
CA GLN A 33 -4.92 2.57 -13.82
C GLN A 33 -4.41 1.24 -14.42
N ASP A 34 -4.15 1.23 -15.72
CA ASP A 34 -3.57 0.07 -16.42
C ASP A 34 -2.05 -0.03 -16.23
N GLN A 35 -1.41 1.06 -15.80
CA GLN A 35 0.00 1.05 -15.44
C GLN A 35 0.18 0.40 -14.07
N LEU A 36 0.59 -0.87 -14.10
CA LEU A 36 0.86 -1.66 -12.91
C LEU A 36 2.34 -1.60 -12.52
N PRO A 37 2.67 -1.57 -11.22
CA PRO A 37 4.03 -1.74 -10.76
C PRO A 37 4.51 -3.18 -11.01
N VAL A 38 5.82 -3.38 -10.85
CA VAL A 38 6.43 -4.71 -10.87
C VAL A 38 6.63 -5.25 -9.45
N PHE A 39 6.76 -6.56 -9.33
CA PHE A 39 7.04 -7.22 -8.06
C PHE A 39 8.31 -6.64 -7.41
N GLY A 40 8.23 -6.33 -6.11
CA GLY A 40 9.35 -5.79 -5.35
C GLY A 40 9.67 -4.32 -5.60
N GLN A 41 8.86 -3.62 -6.40
CA GLN A 41 9.07 -2.20 -6.64
C GLN A 41 8.85 -1.39 -5.35
N TYR A 42 9.88 -0.63 -4.94
CA TYR A 42 9.78 0.29 -3.81
C TYR A 42 8.98 1.53 -4.20
N VAL A 43 8.04 1.88 -3.33
CA VAL A 43 7.13 3.01 -3.53
C VAL A 43 6.96 3.78 -2.25
N ARG A 44 6.64 5.06 -2.39
CA ARG A 44 6.01 5.83 -1.32
C ARG A 44 4.51 5.98 -1.58
N THR A 45 3.71 5.93 -0.53
CA THR A 45 2.28 6.24 -0.61
C THR A 45 2.09 7.75 -0.77
N GLY A 46 1.00 8.15 -1.42
CA GLY A 46 0.57 9.54 -1.49
C GLY A 46 0.26 10.13 -0.10
N PRO A 47 0.01 11.45 -0.03
CA PRO A 47 -0.31 12.13 1.22
C PRO A 47 -1.56 11.51 1.85
N GLY A 48 -1.50 11.22 3.14
CA GLY A 48 -2.60 10.61 3.90
C GLY A 48 -2.21 10.40 5.36
N PRO A 49 -3.18 10.05 6.23
CA PRO A 49 -2.96 9.92 7.68
C PRO A 49 -2.24 8.61 8.08
N VAL A 50 -1.48 8.00 7.17
CA VAL A 50 -0.79 6.74 7.45
C VAL A 50 0.45 6.97 8.33
N PRO A 51 0.75 6.06 9.28
CA PRO A 51 1.97 6.12 10.07
C PRO A 51 3.21 6.22 9.17
N LEU A 52 4.27 6.91 9.62
CA LEU A 52 5.49 7.12 8.84
C LEU A 52 6.08 5.80 8.30
N VAL A 53 6.10 4.75 9.12
CA VAL A 53 6.59 3.41 8.73
C VAL A 53 5.81 2.81 7.56
N ASN A 54 4.53 3.16 7.42
CA ASN A 54 3.64 2.69 6.34
C ASN A 54 3.65 3.61 5.11
N GLN A 55 4.48 4.66 5.09
CA GLN A 55 4.58 5.55 3.94
C GLN A 55 5.51 5.05 2.86
N ILE A 56 6.46 4.16 3.19
CA ILE A 56 7.40 3.60 2.23
C ILE A 56 7.44 2.08 2.39
N GLY A 57 7.28 1.36 1.28
CA GLY A 57 7.29 -0.10 1.23
C GLY A 57 7.57 -0.61 -0.17
N TYR A 58 7.66 -1.93 -0.34
CA TYR A 58 7.71 -2.54 -1.67
C TYR A 58 6.47 -3.38 -1.96
N VAL A 59 6.06 -3.40 -3.23
CA VAL A 59 4.85 -4.11 -3.68
C VAL A 59 5.09 -5.61 -3.69
N VAL A 60 4.26 -6.37 -2.98
CA VAL A 60 4.36 -7.84 -2.94
C VAL A 60 3.18 -8.55 -3.61
N GLN A 61 2.02 -7.91 -3.68
CA GLN A 61 0.82 -8.47 -4.32
C GLN A 61 -0.15 -7.34 -4.68
N ILE A 62 -0.87 -7.53 -5.78
CA ILE A 62 -1.90 -6.65 -6.32
C ILE A 62 -3.17 -7.49 -6.51
N ARG A 63 -4.28 -7.06 -5.91
CA ARG A 63 -5.61 -7.60 -6.19
C ARG A 63 -6.40 -6.59 -6.98
N ARG A 64 -6.55 -6.85 -8.27
CA ARG A 64 -7.16 -5.92 -9.22
C ARG A 64 -8.61 -5.70 -8.87
N ARG A 65 -9.04 -4.43 -8.86
CA ARG A 65 -10.42 -3.96 -8.68
C ARG A 65 -11.19 -4.51 -7.46
N GLN A 66 -10.48 -5.00 -6.44
CA GLN A 66 -11.07 -5.65 -5.27
C GLN A 66 -11.16 -4.74 -4.03
N GLY A 67 -10.63 -3.53 -4.13
CA GLY A 67 -10.63 -2.49 -3.09
C GLY A 67 -11.87 -1.62 -3.14
N ILE A 68 -11.89 -0.62 -2.25
CA ILE A 68 -12.97 0.37 -2.17
C ILE A 68 -13.00 1.17 -3.49
N PHE A 69 -14.19 1.51 -3.98
CA PHE A 69 -14.42 2.17 -5.28
C PHE A 69 -13.98 1.35 -6.49
N GLY A 70 -13.90 0.02 -6.34
CA GLY A 70 -13.35 -0.83 -7.39
C GLY A 70 -11.86 -0.54 -7.64
N SER A 71 -11.17 0.04 -6.66
CA SER A 71 -9.72 0.23 -6.75
C SER A 71 -8.96 -1.09 -6.62
N ASP A 72 -7.73 -1.12 -7.10
CA ASP A 72 -6.77 -2.16 -6.83
C ASP A 72 -6.38 -2.13 -5.34
N ILE A 73 -6.25 -3.32 -4.76
CA ILE A 73 -5.62 -3.49 -3.46
C ILE A 73 -4.14 -3.79 -3.69
N TYR A 74 -3.27 -2.99 -3.08
CA TYR A 74 -1.84 -3.23 -3.04
C TYR A 74 -1.46 -3.73 -1.65
N LEU A 75 -0.78 -4.87 -1.58
CA LEU A 75 -0.10 -5.31 -0.38
C LEU A 75 1.34 -4.82 -0.44
N LEU A 76 1.72 -4.02 0.54
CA LEU A 76 3.08 -3.50 0.69
C LEU A 76 3.75 -4.15 1.89
N ARG A 77 5.02 -4.51 1.73
CA ARG A 77 5.90 -4.85 2.85
C ARG A 77 6.67 -3.60 3.28
N HIS A 78 6.64 -3.29 4.57
CA HIS A 78 7.37 -2.16 5.16
C HIS A 78 8.67 -2.60 5.83
N CYS A 79 9.54 -1.64 6.17
CA CYS A 79 10.89 -1.91 6.69
C CYS A 79 10.90 -2.67 8.03
N ASN A 80 9.82 -2.58 8.80
CA ASN A 80 9.59 -3.34 10.04
C ASN A 80 9.12 -4.79 9.80
N GLY A 81 8.88 -5.19 8.54
CA GLY A 81 8.39 -6.51 8.15
C GLY A 81 6.87 -6.65 8.08
N GLU A 82 6.12 -5.61 8.47
CA GLU A 82 4.67 -5.63 8.41
C GLU A 82 4.18 -5.69 6.96
N LEU A 83 3.10 -6.46 6.76
CA LEU A 83 2.34 -6.50 5.52
C LEU A 83 1.10 -5.64 5.69
N VAL A 84 1.01 -4.55 4.94
CA VAL A 84 -0.10 -3.61 5.06
C VAL A 84 -0.87 -3.56 3.75
N GLN A 85 -2.20 -3.57 3.90
CA GLN A 85 -3.13 -3.40 2.80
C GLN A 85 -3.32 -1.91 2.51
N HIS A 86 -3.13 -1.52 1.26
CA HIS A 86 -3.44 -0.19 0.76
C HIS A 86 -4.48 -0.30 -0.37
N SER A 87 -5.53 0.52 -0.32
CA SER A 87 -6.56 0.60 -1.35
C SER A 87 -7.01 2.05 -1.49
N ASN A 88 -7.47 2.44 -2.67
CA ASN A 88 -7.83 3.83 -2.98
C ASN A 88 -6.71 4.84 -2.64
N ASN A 89 -5.46 4.41 -2.88
CA ASN A 89 -4.26 5.22 -2.65
C ASN A 89 -3.59 5.56 -3.98
N MET A 90 -2.76 6.60 -3.91
CA MET A 90 -1.76 6.96 -4.91
C MET A 90 -0.40 6.41 -4.48
N TYR A 91 0.41 5.97 -5.44
CA TYR A 91 1.75 5.45 -5.21
C TYR A 91 2.74 6.10 -6.16
N LEU A 92 3.92 6.38 -5.63
CA LEU A 92 5.01 7.02 -6.35
C LEU A 92 6.22 6.10 -6.27
N PRO A 93 6.69 5.52 -7.39
CA PRO A 93 7.95 4.81 -7.44
C PRO A 93 9.08 5.65 -6.84
N LEU A 94 9.93 5.03 -6.02
CA LEU A 94 11.14 5.66 -5.53
C LEU A 94 12.18 5.78 -6.65
N THR A 95 12.97 6.86 -6.65
CA THR A 95 14.13 6.97 -7.54
C THR A 95 15.27 6.05 -7.07
N PRO A 96 16.25 5.73 -7.92
CA PRO A 96 17.41 4.92 -7.50
C PRO A 96 18.12 5.47 -6.25
N GLU A 97 18.29 6.79 -6.15
CA GLU A 97 18.93 7.45 -5.00
C GLU A 97 18.08 7.32 -3.73
N GLU A 98 16.76 7.41 -3.85
CA GLU A 98 15.85 7.20 -2.72
C GLU A 98 15.85 5.73 -2.26
N ILE A 99 15.92 4.80 -3.21
CA ILE A 99 16.06 3.37 -2.92
C ILE A 99 17.35 3.14 -2.14
N GLU A 100 18.48 3.68 -2.61
CA GLU A 100 19.78 3.59 -1.91
C GLU A 100 19.69 4.16 -0.48
N ALA A 101 18.97 5.27 -0.28
CA ALA A 101 18.77 5.88 1.02
C ALA A 101 17.92 5.01 1.97
N VAL A 102 16.82 4.41 1.49
CA VAL A 102 15.89 3.64 2.36
C VAL A 102 16.32 2.20 2.58
N LEU A 103 17.03 1.58 1.64
CA LEU A 103 17.42 0.16 1.69
C LEU A 103 18.07 -0.28 3.02
N PRO A 104 18.95 0.52 3.66
CA PRO A 104 19.49 0.21 4.97
C PRO A 104 18.42 0.03 6.07
N CYS A 105 17.31 0.77 6.02
CA CYS A 105 16.22 0.66 6.99
C CYS A 105 15.51 -0.70 6.90
N PHE A 106 15.46 -1.30 5.72
CA PHE A 106 14.81 -2.60 5.47
C PHE A 106 15.65 -3.78 6.02
N GLY A 107 16.98 -3.69 5.98
CA GLY A 107 17.86 -4.77 6.41
C GLY A 107 17.57 -6.07 5.65
N SER A 108 17.14 -7.14 6.33
CA SER A 108 16.77 -8.43 5.71
C SER A 108 15.40 -8.46 5.05
N VAL A 109 14.55 -7.45 5.28
CA VAL A 109 13.20 -7.37 4.70
C VAL A 109 13.30 -6.87 3.26
N LYS A 110 13.53 -7.78 2.31
CA LYS A 110 13.75 -7.43 0.89
C LYS A 110 12.84 -8.26 -0.02
N PRO A 111 12.52 -7.78 -1.24
CA PRO A 111 11.70 -8.53 -2.19
C PRO A 111 12.15 -9.98 -2.43
N SER A 112 13.46 -10.23 -2.43
CA SER A 112 14.02 -11.58 -2.61
C SER A 112 13.64 -12.57 -1.49
N ALA A 113 13.22 -12.08 -0.32
CA ALA A 113 12.79 -12.93 0.79
C ALA A 113 11.35 -13.45 0.66
N GLU A 114 10.56 -12.90 -0.27
CA GLU A 114 9.14 -13.24 -0.42
C GLU A 114 8.92 -14.53 -1.25
N GLY A 115 9.92 -14.96 -2.03
CA GLY A 115 9.85 -16.13 -2.93
C GLY A 115 9.15 -15.86 -4.27
N GLU A 116 8.98 -16.91 -5.07
CA GLU A 116 8.47 -16.80 -6.46
C GLU A 116 6.94 -16.72 -6.56
N ASN A 117 6.21 -17.21 -5.54
CA ASN A 117 4.75 -17.24 -5.53
C ASN A 117 4.20 -16.95 -4.12
N PRO A 118 4.29 -15.69 -3.65
CA PRO A 118 3.90 -15.36 -2.31
C PRO A 118 2.39 -15.54 -2.09
N VAL A 119 2.02 -16.00 -0.89
CA VAL A 119 0.63 -16.28 -0.51
C VAL A 119 0.23 -15.40 0.67
N TYR A 120 -0.71 -14.48 0.42
CA TYR A 120 -1.19 -13.55 1.44
C TYR A 120 -2.69 -13.58 1.58
N GLY A 121 -3.15 -13.43 2.82
CA GLY A 121 -4.55 -13.14 3.14
C GLY A 121 -4.74 -11.64 3.40
N ILE A 122 -5.97 -11.19 3.28
CA ILE A 122 -6.43 -9.83 3.58
C ILE A 122 -7.50 -9.91 4.66
N GLY A 123 -7.19 -9.38 5.85
CA GLY A 123 -8.10 -9.33 7.01
C GLY A 123 -8.41 -10.68 7.65
N ASP A 124 -8.57 -11.73 6.86
CA ASP A 124 -8.95 -13.08 7.29
C ASP A 124 -8.08 -14.17 6.59
N PRO A 125 -7.63 -15.22 7.29
CA PRO A 125 -6.81 -16.29 6.71
C PRO A 125 -7.45 -17.06 5.54
N THR A 126 -8.78 -17.11 5.44
CA THR A 126 -9.51 -17.78 4.35
C THR A 126 -9.41 -17.05 3.02
N THR A 127 -9.00 -15.78 3.05
CA THR A 127 -8.81 -14.96 1.84
C THR A 127 -7.42 -15.11 1.22
N ARG A 128 -6.67 -16.13 1.62
CA ARG A 128 -5.31 -16.39 1.13
C ARG A 128 -5.33 -16.64 -0.37
N THR A 129 -4.50 -15.89 -1.09
CA THR A 129 -4.34 -16.04 -2.53
C THR A 129 -2.87 -15.96 -2.89
N ALA A 130 -2.47 -16.86 -3.80
CA ALA A 130 -1.13 -16.95 -4.33
C ALA A 130 -0.97 -16.06 -5.56
N GLY A 131 0.20 -15.47 -5.72
CA GLY A 131 0.60 -14.75 -6.93
C GLY A 131 0.81 -13.27 -6.71
N PHE A 132 1.48 -12.64 -7.67
CA PHE A 132 1.73 -11.20 -7.66
C PHE A 132 0.52 -10.39 -8.11
N LEU A 133 -0.14 -10.78 -9.20
CA LEU A 133 -1.28 -10.08 -9.77
C LEU A 133 -2.50 -11.00 -9.77
N ILE A 134 -3.55 -10.60 -9.08
CA ILE A 134 -4.77 -11.38 -8.89
C ILE A 134 -5.94 -10.60 -9.48
N GLU A 135 -6.55 -11.16 -10.52
CA GLU A 135 -7.79 -10.63 -11.08
C GLU A 135 -9.00 -10.92 -10.16
N PRO A 136 -10.08 -10.13 -10.23
CA PRO A 136 -11.32 -10.47 -9.55
C PRO A 136 -11.80 -11.87 -9.94
N PRO A 137 -12.29 -12.68 -8.97
CA PRO A 137 -12.94 -13.93 -9.31
C PRO A 137 -14.20 -13.68 -10.16
N GLU A 138 -14.62 -14.69 -10.91
CA GLU A 138 -15.85 -14.62 -11.69
C GLU A 138 -17.05 -14.28 -10.78
N GLY A 139 -17.88 -13.32 -11.23
CA GLY A 139 -19.03 -12.85 -10.45
C GLY A 139 -18.68 -11.89 -9.30
N PHE A 140 -17.43 -11.42 -9.19
CA PHE A 140 -17.07 -10.43 -8.18
C PHE A 140 -17.79 -9.09 -8.40
N GLU A 141 -18.56 -8.66 -7.39
CA GLU A 141 -19.19 -7.35 -7.36
C GLU A 141 -18.22 -6.30 -6.82
N LEU A 142 -18.01 -5.22 -7.58
CA LEU A 142 -17.13 -4.13 -7.17
C LEU A 142 -17.66 -3.47 -5.90
N ARG A 143 -16.76 -3.23 -4.94
CA ARG A 143 -17.09 -2.50 -3.71
C ARG A 143 -17.09 -1.01 -3.99
N GLY A 144 -18.07 -0.51 -4.73
CA GLY A 144 -18.15 0.91 -5.13
C GLY A 144 -18.91 1.13 -6.44
N GLY A 145 -19.40 2.35 -6.67
CA GLY A 145 -20.25 2.73 -7.81
C GLY A 145 -21.55 3.42 -7.36
N GLU A 146 -22.38 3.88 -8.30
CA GLU A 146 -23.71 4.41 -8.00
C GLU A 146 -24.50 3.37 -7.20
N GLY A 147 -24.91 3.73 -5.97
CA GLY A 147 -25.60 2.83 -5.03
C GLY A 147 -24.71 2.10 -4.02
N ALA A 148 -23.38 2.20 -4.10
CA ALA A 148 -22.51 1.66 -3.04
C ALA A 148 -22.70 2.44 -1.73
N ARG A 149 -22.61 1.71 -0.61
CA ARG A 149 -22.76 2.27 0.74
C ARG A 149 -21.53 1.96 1.58
N MET A 150 -20.95 2.99 2.17
CA MET A 150 -19.92 2.85 3.19
C MET A 150 -20.49 3.32 4.52
N ARG A 151 -20.59 2.42 5.50
CA ARG A 151 -20.98 2.75 6.87
C ARG A 151 -19.75 2.79 7.76
N MET A 152 -19.33 3.98 8.14
CA MET A 152 -18.24 4.20 9.09
C MET A 152 -18.82 4.46 10.49
N THR A 153 -18.24 3.84 11.51
CA THR A 153 -18.55 4.15 12.92
C THR A 153 -17.30 4.68 13.59
N THR A 154 -17.34 5.95 14.01
CA THR A 154 -16.29 6.58 14.81
C THR A 154 -16.68 6.47 16.28
N ILE A 155 -15.76 5.99 17.12
CA ILE A 155 -15.93 5.94 18.57
C ILE A 155 -15.08 7.06 19.18
N GLY A 156 -15.73 8.03 19.83
CA GLY A 156 -15.08 9.13 20.54
C GLY A 156 -14.40 8.67 21.82
N ALA A 157 -13.53 9.52 22.37
CA ALA A 157 -12.80 9.25 23.62
C ALA A 157 -13.73 9.12 24.85
N ASP A 158 -14.96 9.63 24.75
CA ASP A 158 -16.04 9.49 25.72
C ASP A 158 -16.90 8.23 25.51
N GLY A 159 -16.56 7.39 24.53
CA GLY A 159 -17.35 6.23 24.13
C GLY A 159 -18.56 6.57 23.25
N GLY A 160 -18.78 7.84 22.91
CA GLY A 160 -19.81 8.28 21.98
C GLY A 160 -19.59 7.68 20.59
N LYS A 161 -20.67 7.22 19.94
CA LYS A 161 -20.59 6.63 18.61
C LYS A 161 -21.20 7.56 17.57
N THR A 162 -20.42 7.96 16.59
CA THR A 162 -20.90 8.66 15.40
C THR A 162 -20.92 7.68 14.24
N VAL A 163 -22.08 7.54 13.59
CA VAL A 163 -22.22 6.70 12.40
C VAL A 163 -22.36 7.62 11.19
N THR A 164 -21.49 7.44 10.21
CA THR A 164 -21.56 8.10 8.90
C THR A 164 -21.92 7.05 7.85
N ASP A 165 -23.02 7.27 7.14
CA ASP A 165 -23.42 6.45 5.98
C ASP A 165 -23.18 7.27 4.71
N THR A 166 -22.18 6.87 3.94
CA THR A 166 -21.83 7.52 2.68
C THR A 166 -22.41 6.70 1.54
N VAL A 167 -23.34 7.31 0.82
CA VAL A 167 -23.89 6.77 -0.43
C VAL A 167 -23.17 7.43 -1.58
N PHE A 168 -22.60 6.61 -2.46
CA PHE A 168 -21.98 7.08 -3.69
C PHE A 168 -23.10 7.17 -4.75
N LEU A 169 -23.39 8.41 -5.17
CA LEU A 169 -24.35 8.75 -6.21
C LEU A 169 -23.62 8.99 -7.54
#